data_AF-A0A966QRF0-F1
#
_entry.id   AF-A0A966QRF0-F1
#
_cell.length_a   1.000
_cell.length_b   1.000
_cell.length_c   1.000
_cell.angle_alpha   90.00
_cell.angle_beta   90.00
_cell.angle_gamma   90.00
#
_symmetry.space_group_name_H-M   'P 1'
#
loop_
_entity.id
_entity.type
_entity.pdbx_description
1 polymer ?
#
loop_
_entity_poly.entity_id
_entity_poly.type
_entity_poly.pdbx_seq_one_letter_code
_entity_poly.pdbx_strand_id
1 'polypeptide(L)'
;MTPAGSNRRSASRGTGEPALPQELSYSEAHTALELALAQLQSSDLAVEAMAELYQRARGYAERCEQVLQQIEHTVELWDPEQPDTAPTRFEP
;
A
#
# COMPACT_ATOMS: atom_id res chain seq x y z
N MET A 1 -43.82 -7.73 -8.04
CA MET A 1 -43.60 -6.40 -7.45
C MET A 1 -42.41 -6.49 -6.52
N THR A 2 -41.28 -5.90 -6.91
CA THR A 2 -40.03 -5.83 -6.13
C THR A 2 -39.66 -4.36 -6.04
N PRO A 3 -39.49 -3.78 -4.85
CA PRO A 3 -38.86 -2.48 -4.70
C PRO A 3 -37.41 -2.69 -4.23
N ALA A 4 -36.45 -2.12 -4.94
CA ALA A 4 -35.14 -1.80 -4.38
C ALA A 4 -34.44 -0.79 -5.29
N GLY A 5 -34.97 0.44 -5.31
CA GLY A 5 -34.12 1.59 -5.56
C GLY A 5 -33.26 1.81 -4.33
N SER A 6 -31.95 2.02 -4.51
CA SER A 6 -31.14 3.01 -3.80
C SER A 6 -29.67 2.89 -4.18
N ASN A 7 -29.36 3.52 -5.31
CA ASN A 7 -28.27 4.47 -5.50
C ASN A 7 -27.47 4.77 -4.20
N ARG A 8 -26.38 4.04 -3.95
CA ARG A 8 -25.30 4.52 -3.06
C ARG A 8 -24.20 5.14 -3.89
N ARG A 9 -24.53 6.33 -4.37
CA ARG A 9 -23.60 7.36 -4.80
C ARG A 9 -22.81 7.81 -3.56
N SER A 10 -21.67 7.21 -3.29
CA SER A 10 -20.67 7.77 -2.38
C SER A 10 -19.79 8.71 -3.21
N ALA A 11 -20.28 9.92 -3.42
CA ALA A 11 -19.49 11.02 -3.93
C ALA A 11 -18.90 11.83 -2.77
N SER A 12 -17.60 12.08 -2.89
CA SER A 12 -16.86 13.24 -2.39
C SER A 12 -16.54 13.32 -0.89
N ARG A 13 -15.24 13.19 -0.57
CA ARG A 13 -14.34 14.28 -0.10
C ARG A 13 -13.19 13.67 0.68
N GLY A 14 -12.08 13.44 -0.02
CA GLY A 14 -10.76 13.51 0.58
C GLY A 14 -10.02 14.57 -0.21
N THR A 15 -9.61 15.64 0.46
CA THR A 15 -8.56 16.53 -0.04
C THR A 15 -7.46 15.67 -0.64
N GLY A 16 -6.96 16.01 -1.83
CA GLY A 16 -5.89 15.30 -2.53
C GLY A 16 -4.55 15.41 -1.82
N GLU A 17 -4.50 15.11 -0.53
CA GLU A 17 -3.27 14.77 0.16
C GLU A 17 -2.82 13.41 -0.40
N PRO A 18 -1.57 13.29 -0.86
CA PRO A 18 -1.06 12.00 -1.27
C PRO A 18 -1.21 11.06 -0.07
N ALA A 19 -1.98 9.98 -0.26
CA ALA A 19 -2.15 8.96 0.78
C ALA A 19 -0.78 8.60 1.35
N LEU A 20 -0.68 8.62 2.68
CA LEU A 20 0.57 8.33 3.36
C LEU A 20 1.05 6.95 2.92
N PRO A 21 2.37 6.73 2.67
CA PRO A 21 2.88 5.45 2.18
C PRO A 21 2.40 4.24 3.01
N GLN A 22 2.16 4.46 4.31
CA GLN A 22 1.71 3.47 5.28
C GLN A 22 0.31 2.90 5.00
N GLU A 23 -0.56 3.63 4.30
CA GLU A 23 -1.95 3.23 4.04
C GLU A 23 -2.11 2.50 2.70
N LEU A 24 -1.08 2.51 1.86
CA LEU A 24 -1.12 1.90 0.53
C LEU A 24 -1.13 0.37 0.63
N SER A 25 -1.89 -0.30 -0.23
CA SER A 25 -1.71 -1.73 -0.49
C SER A 25 -0.36 -2.00 -1.15
N TYR A 26 0.07 -3.27 -1.20
CA TYR A 26 1.33 -3.63 -1.86
C TYR A 26 1.36 -3.17 -3.32
N SER A 27 0.28 -3.40 -4.09
CA SER A 27 0.23 -3.01 -5.50
C SER A 27 0.29 -1.50 -5.70
N GLU A 28 -0.35 -0.73 -4.81
CA GLU A 28 -0.31 0.73 -4.87
C GLU A 28 1.06 1.28 -4.49
N ALA A 29 1.67 0.76 -3.42
CA ALA A 29 3.01 1.14 -3.00
C ALA A 29 4.07 0.79 -4.07
N HIS A 30 3.95 -0.39 -4.67
CA HIS A 30 4.84 -0.83 -5.74
C HIS A 30 4.71 0.04 -6.99
N THR A 31 3.48 0.34 -7.43
CA THR A 31 3.24 1.24 -8.57
C THR A 31 3.81 2.64 -8.30
N ALA A 32 3.62 3.16 -7.09
CA ALA A 32 4.16 4.46 -6.70
C ALA A 32 5.70 4.47 -6.65
N LEU A 33 6.31 3.38 -6.18
CA LEU A 33 7.75 3.17 -6.21
C LEU A 33 8.30 3.17 -7.63
N GLU A 34 7.70 2.40 -8.55
CA GLU A 34 8.11 2.35 -9.95
C GLU A 34 8.07 3.73 -10.61
N LEU A 35 7.00 4.50 -10.37
CA LEU A 35 6.87 5.86 -10.88
C LEU A 35 7.93 6.81 -10.29
N ALA A 36 8.26 6.67 -9.01
CA ALA A 36 9.29 7.49 -8.37
C ALA A 36 10.69 7.16 -8.90
N LEU A 37 10.99 5.87 -9.11
CA LEU A 37 12.24 5.41 -9.69
C LEU A 37 12.39 5.86 -11.15
N ALA A 38 11.33 5.77 -11.96
CA ALA A 38 11.35 6.26 -13.34
C ALA A 38 11.67 7.75 -13.41
N GLN A 39 11.13 8.56 -12.48
CA GLN A 39 11.45 9.98 -12.39
C GLN A 39 12.91 10.23 -11.96
N LEU A 40 13.40 9.50 -10.94
CA LEU A 40 14.80 9.59 -10.50
C LEU A 40 15.81 9.21 -11.59
N GLN A 41 15.43 8.29 -12.47
CA GLN A 41 16.24 7.83 -13.59
C GLN A 41 16.16 8.74 -14.82
N SER A 42 15.31 9.77 -14.80
CA SER A 42 15.23 10.77 -15.86
C SER A 42 16.49 11.63 -15.90
N SER A 43 16.99 11.90 -17.11
CA SER A 43 18.17 12.74 -17.33
C SER A 43 17.92 14.24 -17.15
N ASP A 44 16.67 14.66 -16.94
CA ASP A 44 16.25 16.08 -16.85
C ASP A 44 15.83 16.48 -15.42
N LEU A 45 16.30 15.74 -14.41
CA LEU A 45 15.88 15.93 -13.02
C LEU A 45 16.78 16.93 -12.28
N ALA A 46 16.17 17.94 -11.66
CA ALA A 46 16.87 18.87 -10.77
C ALA A 46 17.34 18.15 -9.49
N VAL A 47 18.57 18.45 -9.03
CA VAL A 47 19.20 17.80 -7.86
C VAL A 47 18.34 17.90 -6.59
N GLU A 48 17.65 19.02 -6.39
CA GLU A 48 16.77 19.24 -5.24
C GLU A 48 15.56 18.30 -5.28
N ALA A 49 14.99 18.07 -6.47
CA ALA A 49 13.92 17.09 -6.69
C ALA A 49 14.41 15.65 -6.54
N MET A 50 15.70 15.36 -6.78
CA MET A 50 16.27 14.02 -6.56
C MET A 50 16.20 13.60 -5.10
N ALA A 51 16.51 14.51 -4.16
CA ALA A 51 16.48 14.18 -2.74
C ALA A 51 15.06 13.85 -2.27
N GLU A 52 14.07 14.67 -2.65
CA GLU A 52 12.67 14.46 -2.30
C GLU A 52 12.10 13.17 -2.92
N LEU A 53 12.37 12.93 -4.21
CA LEU A 53 11.94 11.71 -4.89
C LEU A 53 12.60 10.47 -4.28
N TYR A 54 13.88 10.56 -3.90
CA TYR A 54 14.57 9.45 -3.23
C TYR A 54 13.93 9.12 -1.88
N GLN A 55 13.63 10.12 -1.05
CA GLN A 55 12.96 9.87 0.24
C GLN A 55 11.58 9.24 0.05
N ARG A 56 10.83 9.69 -0.96
CA ARG A 56 9.54 9.09 -1.30
C ARG A 56 9.66 7.66 -1.79
N ALA A 57 10.59 7.39 -2.71
CA ALA A 57 10.87 6.03 -3.20
C ALA A 57 11.25 5.10 -2.04
N ARG A 58 12.10 5.58 -1.13
CA ARG A 58 12.44 4.83 0.09
C ARG A 58 11.22 4.51 0.93
N GLY A 59 10.34 5.47 1.19
CA GLY A 59 9.11 5.24 1.96
C GLY A 59 8.16 4.22 1.30
N TYR A 60 8.08 4.20 -0.04
CA TYR A 60 7.30 3.18 -0.74
C TYR A 60 7.95 1.79 -0.67
N ALA A 61 9.29 1.71 -0.76
CA ALA A 61 10.00 0.44 -0.59
C ALA A 61 9.82 -0.15 0.81
N GLU A 62 9.96 0.69 1.85
CA GLU A 62 9.73 0.30 3.25
C GLU A 62 8.29 -0.22 3.45
N ARG A 63 7.29 0.40 2.80
CA ARG A 63 5.92 -0.11 2.82
C ARG A 63 5.79 -1.49 2.18
N CYS A 64 6.39 -1.70 1.01
CA CYS A 64 6.36 -3.00 0.33
C CYS A 64 6.93 -4.11 1.23
N GLU A 65 8.07 -3.84 1.88
CA GLU A 65 8.69 -4.76 2.83
C GLU A 65 7.76 -5.08 4.01
N GLN A 66 7.10 -4.07 4.59
CA GLN A 66 6.16 -4.28 5.69
C GLN A 66 4.97 -5.16 5.31
N VAL A 67 4.42 -5.01 4.09
CA VAL A 67 3.34 -5.89 3.63
C VAL A 67 3.83 -7.32 3.52
N LEU A 68 5.02 -7.53 2.93
CA LEU A 68 5.58 -8.86 2.76
C LEU A 68 5.88 -9.53 4.11
N GLN A 69 6.45 -8.80 5.07
CA GLN A 69 6.68 -9.29 6.44
C GLN A 69 5.37 -9.68 7.14
N GLN A 70 4.30 -8.90 6.93
CA GLN A 70 2.99 -9.22 7.50
C GLN A 70 2.40 -10.51 6.89
N ILE A 71 2.59 -10.72 5.58
CA ILE A 71 2.16 -11.95 4.90
C ILE A 71 3.03 -13.13 5.36
N GLU A 72 4.35 -12.96 5.44
CA GLU A 72 5.29 -13.97 5.94
C GLU A 72 4.87 -14.43 7.33
N HIS A 73 4.65 -13.51 8.26
CA HIS A 73 4.16 -13.84 9.59
C HIS A 73 2.81 -14.57 9.57
N THR A 74 1.90 -14.19 8.66
CA THR A 74 0.62 -14.88 8.48
C THR A 74 0.80 -16.31 8.00
N VAL A 75 1.76 -16.55 7.10
CA VAL A 75 2.10 -17.87 6.56
C VAL A 75 2.86 -18.71 7.58
N GLU A 76 3.76 -18.13 8.38
CA GLU A 76 4.46 -18.83 9.46
C GLU A 76 3.51 -19.30 10.57
N LEU A 77 2.51 -18.49 10.89
CA LEU A 77 1.47 -18.83 11.85
C LEU A 77 0.40 -19.78 11.28
N TRP A 78 0.43 -20.07 9.98
CA TRP A 78 -0.57 -20.90 9.34
C TRP A 78 -0.32 -22.39 9.65
N ASP A 79 -1.29 -23.00 10.32
CA ASP A 79 -1.31 -24.43 10.62
C ASP A 79 -1.94 -25.19 9.42
N PRO A 80 -1.17 -26.03 8.70
CA PRO A 80 -1.69 -26.78 7.55
C PRO A 80 -2.75 -27.82 7.92
N GLU A 81 -2.83 -28.25 9.20
CA GLU A 81 -3.90 -29.14 9.67
C GLU A 81 -5.21 -28.37 9.97
N GLN A 82 -5.17 -27.04 9.98
CA GLN A 82 -6.30 -26.16 10.25
C GLN A 82 -6.33 -24.95 9.30
N PRO A 83 -6.59 -25.16 8.00
CA PRO A 83 -6.52 -24.11 6.99
C PRO A 83 -7.57 -22.99 7.16
N ASP A 84 -8.65 -23.25 7.90
CA ASP A 84 -9.73 -22.30 8.21
C ASP A 84 -9.53 -21.54 9.53
N THR A 85 -8.50 -21.87 10.32
CA THR A 85 -8.21 -21.15 11.56
C THR A 85 -7.45 -19.88 11.21
N ALA A 86 -8.17 -18.76 11.13
CA ALA A 86 -7.56 -17.45 10.96
C ALA A 86 -6.53 -17.22 12.09
N PRO A 87 -5.28 -16.83 11.78
CA PRO A 87 -4.26 -16.64 12.80
C PRO A 87 -4.75 -15.58 13.79
N THR A 88 -4.97 -16.01 15.02
CA THR A 88 -5.38 -15.14 16.11
C THR A 88 -4.21 -14.20 16.40
N ARG A 89 -4.36 -12.92 16.02
CA ARG A 89 -3.48 -11.83 16.45
C ARG A 89 -3.35 -11.92 17.97
N PHE A 90 -2.14 -12.18 18.44
CA PHE A 90 -1.83 -12.17 19.87
C PHE A 90 -1.89 -10.71 20.37
N GLU A 91 -2.80 -10.42 21.30
CA GLU A 91 -2.79 -9.18 22.09
C GLU A 91 -2.17 -9.47 23.47
N PRO A 92 -1.18 -8.66 23.93
CA PRO A 92 -0.49 -8.88 25.19
C PRO A 92 -1.33 -8.57 26.44
#